data_AF-A0A6J7MZG4-F1
#
_entry.id   AF-A0A6J7MZG4-F1
#
_cell.length_a   1.000
_cell.length_b   1.000
_cell.length_c   1.000
_cell.angle_alpha   90.00
_cell.angle_beta   90.00
_cell.angle_gamma   90.00
#
_symmetry.space_group_name_H-M   'P 1'
#
loop_
_entity.id
_entity.type
_entity.pdbx_description
1 polymer ?
#
loop_
_entity_poly.entity_id
_entity_poly.type
_entity_poly.pdbx_seq_one_letter_code
_entity_poly.pdbx_strand_id
1 'polypeptide(L)'
;MIEPLPYIKNADGRAILDPSEEKLIKVVSIASALGSSSAYTWLKIPAPTNPEKVAAATSCPILLLGGDPGSNWEEVFAKWELALKVPNIRGLVPGRALLYGEELDVETAVSRAAKMVRKG
;
A
#
# COMPACT_ATOMS: atom_id res chain seq x y z
N MET A 1 -9.66 -6.15 -7.90
CA MET A 1 -8.58 -5.37 -7.26
C MET A 1 -7.26 -5.91 -7.77
N ILE A 2 -6.32 -5.04 -8.14
CA ILE A 2 -5.01 -5.41 -8.67
C ILE A 2 -3.95 -4.92 -7.68
N GLU A 3 -2.99 -5.79 -7.34
CA GLU A 3 -1.85 -5.44 -6.48
C GLU A 3 -0.57 -5.35 -7.32
N PRO A 4 -0.29 -4.19 -7.96
CA PRO A 4 0.93 -4.04 -8.75
C PRO A 4 2.13 -3.79 -7.84
N LEU A 5 3.15 -4.63 -7.98
CA LEU A 5 4.42 -4.50 -7.27
C LEU A 5 5.58 -4.62 -8.26
N PRO A 6 6.54 -3.68 -8.25
CA PRO A 6 7.72 -3.80 -9.09
C PRO A 6 8.69 -4.80 -8.47
N TYR A 7 9.00 -5.89 -9.19
CA TYR A 7 9.99 -6.87 -8.78
C TYR A 7 11.16 -6.90 -9.76
N ILE A 8 12.36 -7.11 -9.22
CA ILE A 8 13.58 -7.38 -9.98
C ILE A 8 14.15 -8.74 -9.59
N LYS A 9 15.01 -9.31 -10.43
CA LYS A 9 15.79 -10.51 -10.07
C LYS A 9 17.10 -10.06 -9.44
N ASN A 10 17.46 -10.62 -8.30
CA ASN A 10 18.78 -10.45 -7.70
C ASN A 10 19.84 -11.31 -8.44
N ALA A 11 21.10 -11.24 -8.00
CA ALA A 11 22.20 -12.00 -8.60
C ALA A 11 21.97 -13.53 -8.60
N ASP A 12 21.24 -14.04 -7.60
CA ASP A 12 20.88 -15.46 -7.49
C ASP A 12 19.62 -15.84 -8.28
N GLY A 13 19.05 -14.90 -9.05
CA GLY A 13 17.84 -15.08 -9.84
C GLY A 13 16.53 -15.04 -9.04
N ARG A 14 16.57 -14.75 -7.73
CA ARG A 14 15.38 -14.62 -6.88
C ARG A 14 14.68 -13.29 -7.12
N ALA A 15 13.35 -13.31 -7.12
CA ALA A 15 12.55 -12.11 -7.19
C ALA A 15 12.63 -11.35 -5.86
N ILE A 16 13.03 -10.08 -5.93
CA ILE A 16 13.03 -9.14 -4.81
C ILE A 16 12.19 -7.91 -5.18
N LEU A 17 11.48 -7.36 -4.19
CA LEU A 17 10.72 -6.14 -4.38
C LEU A 17 11.68 -4.98 -4.66
N ASP A 18 11.41 -4.21 -5.71
CA ASP A 18 12.12 -2.98 -6.00
C ASP A 18 11.52 -1.84 -5.15
N PRO A 19 12.28 -1.21 -4.24
CA PRO A 19 11.77 -0.16 -3.37
C PRO A 19 11.61 1.19 -4.09
N SER A 20 11.96 1.30 -5.38
CA SER A 20 11.90 2.55 -6.14
C SER A 20 10.47 3.06 -6.31
N GLU A 21 10.24 4.31 -5.88
CA GLU A 21 8.99 5.02 -6.11
C GLU A 21 8.70 5.22 -7.61
N GLU A 22 9.73 5.40 -8.44
CA GLU A 22 9.56 5.53 -9.90
C GLU A 22 9.04 4.23 -10.52
N LYS A 23 9.53 3.09 -10.04
CA LYS A 23 9.07 1.78 -10.48
C LYS A 23 7.65 1.52 -10.01
N LEU A 24 7.31 1.95 -8.79
CA LEU A 24 5.96 1.86 -8.27
C LEU A 24 4.98 2.69 -9.12
N ILE A 25 5.32 3.96 -9.41
CA ILE A 25 4.55 4.82 -10.33
C ILE A 25 4.33 4.12 -11.66
N LYS A 26 5.40 3.57 -12.25
CA LYS A 26 5.32 2.87 -13.53
C LYS A 26 4.34 1.69 -13.50
N VAL A 27 4.43 0.81 -12.49
CA VAL A 27 3.53 -0.35 -12.42
C VAL A 27 2.09 0.04 -12.06
N VAL A 28 1.90 1.12 -11.30
CA VAL A 28 0.57 1.72 -11.04
C VAL A 28 -0.06 2.18 -12.35
N SER A 29 0.66 2.98 -13.16
CA SER A 29 0.15 3.45 -14.46
C SER A 29 -0.16 2.30 -15.41
N ILE A 30 0.67 1.26 -15.45
CA ILE A 30 0.41 0.06 -16.25
C ILE A 30 -0.86 -0.64 -15.75
N ALA A 31 -0.98 -0.89 -14.44
CA ALA A 31 -2.12 -1.59 -13.85
C ALA A 31 -3.45 -0.86 -14.06
N SER A 32 -3.44 0.48 -14.04
CA SER A 32 -4.62 1.31 -14.31
C SER A 32 -5.20 1.13 -15.71
N ALA A 33 -4.40 0.67 -16.67
CA ALA A 33 -4.79 0.47 -18.07
C ALA A 33 -5.00 -1.01 -18.44
N LEU A 34 -4.92 -1.94 -17.47
CA LEU A 34 -5.16 -3.36 -17.76
C LEU A 34 -6.65 -3.63 -17.98
N GLY A 35 -6.98 -4.20 -19.14
CA GLY A 35 -8.35 -4.53 -19.56
C GLY A 35 -8.94 -3.51 -20.53
N SER A 36 -10.15 -3.79 -21.03
CA SER A 36 -10.88 -2.89 -21.94
C SER A 36 -11.54 -1.70 -21.24
N SER A 37 -11.61 -1.73 -19.91
CA SER A 37 -12.13 -0.64 -19.06
C SER A 37 -11.58 -0.77 -17.64
N SER A 38 -11.32 0.37 -16.99
CA SER A 38 -10.86 0.46 -15.60
C SER A 38 -11.93 0.99 -14.63
N ALA A 39 -13.19 1.09 -15.07
CA ALA A 39 -14.30 1.64 -14.28
C ALA A 39 -14.52 0.97 -12.91
N TYR A 40 -14.09 -0.30 -12.78
CA TYR A 40 -14.20 -1.08 -11.54
C TYR A 40 -12.83 -1.52 -10.98
N THR A 41 -11.75 -0.96 -11.51
CA THR A 41 -10.39 -1.29 -11.06
C THR A 41 -10.08 -0.54 -9.78
N TRP A 42 -9.74 -1.29 -8.73
CA TRP A 42 -9.14 -0.80 -7.50
C TRP A 42 -7.69 -1.27 -7.46
N LEU A 43 -6.78 -0.39 -7.02
CA LEU A 43 -5.38 -0.73 -6.84
C LEU A 43 -5.04 -0.96 -5.37
N LYS A 44 -4.18 -1.94 -5.11
CA LYS A 44 -3.60 -2.19 -3.79
C LYS A 44 -2.09 -2.00 -3.88
N ILE A 45 -1.54 -1.04 -3.14
CA ILE A 45 -0.12 -0.65 -3.25
C ILE A 45 0.51 -0.49 -1.86
N PRO A 46 1.85 -0.62 -1.71
CA PRO A 46 2.52 -0.26 -0.47
C PRO A 46 2.30 1.22 -0.16
N ALA A 47 2.36 1.59 1.13
CA ALA A 47 2.38 2.99 1.54
C ALA A 47 3.72 3.62 1.11
N PRO A 48 3.73 4.54 0.12
CA PRO A 48 4.97 5.11 -0.40
C PRO A 48 5.45 6.26 0.48
N THR A 49 6.70 6.68 0.28
CA THR A 49 7.27 7.85 0.98
C THR A 49 6.63 9.15 0.50
N ASN A 50 6.27 9.25 -0.78
CA ASN A 50 5.52 10.36 -1.37
C ASN A 50 4.15 9.90 -1.93
N PRO A 51 3.12 9.82 -1.07
CA PRO A 51 1.78 9.36 -1.45
C PRO A 51 1.14 10.20 -2.54
N GLU A 52 1.29 11.51 -2.51
CA GLU A 52 0.69 12.40 -3.52
C GLU A 52 1.26 12.12 -4.91
N LYS A 53 2.59 11.97 -5.03
CA LYS A 53 3.25 11.69 -6.30
C LYS A 53 2.84 10.33 -6.88
N VAL A 54 2.81 9.28 -6.05
CA VAL A 54 2.44 7.93 -6.52
C VAL A 54 0.95 7.84 -6.86
N ALA A 55 0.10 8.41 -6.02
CA ALA A 55 -1.35 8.35 -6.23
C ALA A 55 -1.80 9.20 -7.42
N ALA A 56 -1.06 10.24 -7.81
CA ALA A 56 -1.32 11.03 -9.01
C ALA A 56 -1.13 10.24 -10.32
N ALA A 57 -0.48 9.07 -10.28
CA ALA A 57 -0.26 8.23 -11.45
C ALA A 57 -1.55 7.53 -11.96
N THR A 58 -2.66 7.66 -11.23
CA THR A 58 -3.93 6.99 -11.52
C THR A 58 -5.14 7.78 -11.02
N SER A 59 -6.29 7.63 -11.67
CA SER A 59 -7.60 8.06 -11.15
C SER A 59 -8.36 6.95 -10.43
N CYS A 60 -7.87 5.71 -10.46
CA CYS A 60 -8.49 4.58 -9.76
C CYS A 60 -8.41 4.77 -8.23
N PRO A 61 -9.39 4.26 -7.46
CA PRO A 61 -9.31 4.20 -6.02
C PRO A 61 -8.19 3.25 -5.55
N ILE A 62 -7.49 3.65 -4.49
CA ILE A 62 -6.32 2.97 -3.95
C ILE A 62 -6.61 2.48 -2.52
N LEU A 63 -6.17 1.27 -2.21
CA LEU A 63 -6.06 0.72 -0.87
C LEU A 63 -4.59 0.46 -0.53
N LEU A 64 -4.18 0.76 0.70
CA LEU A 64 -2.80 0.53 1.13
C LEU A 64 -2.62 -0.85 1.76
N LEU A 65 -1.58 -1.55 1.36
CA LEU A 65 -1.13 -2.76 2.04
C LEU A 65 -0.22 -2.43 3.23
N GLY A 66 -0.02 -3.39 4.12
CA GLY A 66 0.74 -3.18 5.35
C GLY A 66 2.24 -3.43 5.29
N GLY A 67 2.74 -3.94 4.17
CA GLY A 67 4.15 -4.29 4.04
C GLY A 67 4.56 -5.43 4.98
N ASP A 68 5.87 -5.53 5.20
CA ASP A 68 6.44 -6.34 6.27
C ASP A 68 6.65 -5.44 7.49
N PRO A 69 5.95 -5.65 8.61
CA PRO A 69 6.07 -4.77 9.77
C PRO A 69 7.46 -4.83 10.43
N GLY A 70 8.19 -5.95 10.29
CA GLY A 70 9.41 -6.19 11.08
C GLY A 70 9.20 -5.80 12.55
N SER A 71 10.15 -5.05 13.09
CA SER A 71 10.08 -4.45 14.44
C SER A 71 9.67 -2.97 14.46
N ASN A 72 9.28 -2.35 13.33
CA ASN A 72 9.02 -0.90 13.28
C ASN A 72 7.57 -0.60 12.91
N TRP A 73 6.65 -0.96 13.80
CA TRP A 73 5.22 -0.86 13.55
C TRP A 73 4.75 0.59 13.53
N GLU A 74 5.31 1.49 14.34
CA GLU A 74 4.96 2.91 14.33
C GLU A 74 5.20 3.54 12.96
N GLU A 75 6.29 3.16 12.28
CA GLU A 75 6.59 3.64 10.94
C GLU A 75 5.51 3.21 9.93
N VAL A 76 5.02 1.97 10.04
CA VAL A 76 3.92 1.47 9.18
C VAL A 76 2.65 2.30 9.38
N PHE A 77 2.25 2.51 10.63
CA PHE A 77 1.06 3.30 10.96
C PHE A 77 1.21 4.78 10.54
N ALA A 78 2.39 5.38 10.75
CA ALA A 78 2.67 6.76 10.33
C ALA A 78 2.60 6.93 8.79
N LYS A 79 3.13 5.96 8.04
CA LYS A 79 3.02 5.94 6.56
C LYS A 79 1.56 5.84 6.11
N TRP A 80 0.74 5.02 6.77
CA TRP A 80 -0.69 4.96 6.48
C TRP A 80 -1.39 6.28 6.79
N GLU A 81 -1.14 6.89 7.94
CA GLU A 81 -1.73 8.18 8.31
C GLU A 81 -1.40 9.28 7.30
N LEU A 82 -0.15 9.34 6.84
CA LEU A 82 0.29 10.29 5.82
C LEU A 82 -0.44 10.04 4.50
N ALA A 83 -0.47 8.80 4.04
CA ALA A 83 -1.04 8.44 2.75
C ALA A 83 -2.59 8.56 2.71
N LEU A 84 -3.29 8.29 3.81
CA LEU A 84 -4.75 8.46 3.91
C LEU A 84 -5.23 9.92 3.82
N LYS A 85 -4.31 10.90 3.77
CA LYS A 85 -4.63 12.30 3.45
C LYS A 85 -4.90 12.52 1.96
N VAL A 86 -4.42 11.62 1.08
CA VAL A 86 -4.56 11.79 -0.38
C VAL A 86 -5.96 11.33 -0.84
N PRO A 87 -6.69 12.12 -1.66
CA PRO A 87 -8.12 11.88 -1.92
C PRO A 87 -8.50 10.51 -2.50
N ASN A 88 -7.70 9.98 -3.44
CA ASN A 88 -7.95 8.69 -4.08
C ASN A 88 -7.38 7.50 -3.29
N ILE A 89 -6.73 7.73 -2.15
CA ILE A 89 -6.39 6.68 -1.18
C ILE A 89 -7.56 6.52 -0.21
N ARG A 90 -8.26 5.39 -0.29
CA ARG A 90 -9.58 5.19 0.30
C ARG A 90 -9.59 4.30 1.54
N GLY A 91 -8.47 3.67 1.88
CA GLY A 91 -8.41 2.78 3.03
C GLY A 91 -7.21 1.85 3.04
N LEU A 92 -7.30 0.82 3.87
CA LEU A 92 -6.23 -0.12 4.17
C LEU A 92 -6.70 -1.56 3.89
N VAL A 93 -5.82 -2.42 3.35
CA VAL A 93 -5.96 -3.90 3.30
C VAL A 93 -4.67 -4.55 3.82
N PRO A 94 -4.32 -4.37 5.11
CA PRO A 94 -3.17 -4.98 5.74
C PRO A 94 -3.51 -6.38 6.26
N GLY A 95 -2.52 -7.28 6.25
CA GLY A 95 -2.63 -8.62 6.82
C GLY A 95 -1.63 -8.78 7.95
N ARG A 96 -0.43 -9.26 7.62
CA ARG A 96 0.65 -9.56 8.58
C ARG A 96 0.92 -8.44 9.60
N ALA A 97 0.95 -7.19 9.15
CA ALA A 97 1.16 -6.02 10.00
C ALA A 97 0.14 -5.84 11.14
N LEU A 98 -1.08 -6.38 11.01
CA LEU A 98 -2.09 -6.32 12.08
C LEU A 98 -2.26 -7.64 12.84
N LEU A 99 -1.87 -8.77 12.23
CA LEU A 99 -2.17 -10.10 12.75
C LEU A 99 -1.00 -10.77 13.49
N TYR A 100 0.23 -10.39 13.16
CA TYR A 100 1.45 -11.05 13.67
C TYR A 100 2.47 -10.05 14.19
N GLY A 101 2.03 -8.91 14.72
CA GLY A 101 2.92 -7.95 15.37
C GLY A 101 3.49 -8.52 16.67
N GLU A 102 4.76 -8.25 16.95
CA GLU A 102 5.40 -8.67 18.20
C GLU A 102 5.03 -7.76 19.38
N GLU A 103 4.78 -6.47 19.13
CA GLU A 103 4.57 -5.46 20.18
C GLU A 103 3.10 -5.17 20.50
N LEU A 104 2.23 -5.14 19.49
CA LEU A 104 0.81 -4.85 19.65
C LEU A 104 0.00 -6.13 19.49
N ASP A 105 -0.95 -6.36 20.41
CA ASP A 105 -1.97 -7.37 20.22
C ASP A 105 -2.88 -7.02 19.03
N VAL A 106 -3.54 -8.04 18.48
CA VAL A 106 -4.37 -7.93 17.28
C VAL A 106 -5.52 -6.94 17.46
N GLU A 107 -6.15 -6.91 18.63
CA GLU A 107 -7.30 -6.03 18.89
C GLU A 107 -6.86 -4.56 18.89
N THR A 108 -5.74 -4.26 19.57
CA THR A 108 -5.16 -2.92 19.60
C THR A 108 -4.73 -2.45 18.21
N ALA A 109 -4.02 -3.30 17.45
CA ALA A 109 -3.54 -2.98 16.10
C ALA A 109 -4.70 -2.72 15.12
N VAL A 110 -5.71 -3.60 15.11
CA VAL A 110 -6.90 -3.46 14.27
C VAL A 110 -7.72 -2.23 14.67
N SER A 111 -7.92 -2.00 15.97
CA SER A 111 -8.66 -0.84 16.47
C SER A 111 -8.01 0.47 16.06
N ARG A 112 -6.67 0.55 16.12
CA ARG A 112 -5.92 1.72 15.66
C ARG A 112 -6.06 1.93 14.15
N ALA A 113 -5.89 0.88 13.35
CA ALA A 113 -6.04 0.98 11.89
C ALA A 113 -7.47 1.35 11.47
N ALA A 114 -8.49 0.83 12.17
CA ALA A 114 -9.89 1.14 11.91
C ALA A 114 -10.20 2.63 12.15
N LYS A 115 -9.65 3.24 13.21
CA LYS A 115 -9.79 4.68 13.50
C LYS A 115 -9.18 5.58 12.43
N MET A 116 -8.14 5.12 11.72
CA MET A 116 -7.54 5.88 10.62
C MET A 116 -8.43 5.95 9.38
N VAL A 117 -9.12 4.84 9.08
CA VAL A 117 -9.98 4.73 7.89
C VAL A 117 -11.35 5.36 8.15
N ARG A 118 -11.91 5.15 9.34
CA ARG A 118 -13.19 5.72 9.75
C ARG A 118 -12.94 7.06 10.44
N LYS A 119 -12.90 8.14 9.66
CA LYS A 119 -13.00 9.50 10.22
C LYS A 119 -14.41 9.66 10.78
N GLY A 120 -14.55 9.45 12.09
CA GLY A 120 -15.74 9.81 12.86
C GLY A 120 -15.88 11.32 12.97
#